data_AF-A0A950VA46-F1
#
_entry.id   AF-A0A950VA46-F1
#
_cell.length_a   1.000
_cell.length_b   1.000
_cell.length_c   1.000
_cell.angle_alpha   90.00
_cell.angle_beta   90.00
_cell.angle_gamma   90.00
#
_symmetry.space_group_name_H-M   'P 1'
#
loop_
_entity.id
_entity.type
_entity.pdbx_description
1 polymer ?
#
loop_
_entity_poly.entity_id
_entity_poly.type
_entity_poly.pdbx_seq_one_letter_code
_entity_poly.pdbx_strand_id
1 'polypeptide(L)'
;MADNRIPTEVELVYEVMPCLAVHAAQLPKDVQPHPCTYFRKWGTYHSYDYVENGPPKQRGIVQDACYLGRAPLVPELLSGCRKAPIMAVGINPNLPGWWPFSRNSLNPLFDDYKQYAHYFRYRGVDKLQLPKADYEKYGGGSDDSPFSDFELNVPEDQNGKRPIDVELQDQQMYEKYQELLDALAERQGWQGHKLVVGEDLAYGNMVACPSAKWSTQPTVGLPAQLIMSTDERNGIVTECFRERRYFLRQLFQSLPSILLAFSQNTANALLNEVRPHLVGDVPKPNASVADLMKMNVRLRFGKLSDGSVVEARILFAPHPTGDKQHYEAAKPTVIGQLAEEAEAGRLAYNPNTKHLARVRGACVFCTMLEIGPCDYIEEIEPLALTAGLTSAGMLPTEVLTEKRAQAAMLNEFIQSVPSVEFAWAESDDQ
;
A
#
# COMPACT_ATOMS: atom_id res chain seq x y z
N MET A 1 -6.63 -10.87 -19.21
CA MET A 1 -7.13 -10.22 -17.97
C MET A 1 -7.99 -8.97 -18.22
N ALA A 2 -8.12 -8.44 -19.45
CA ALA A 2 -8.95 -7.24 -19.71
C ALA A 2 -10.43 -7.50 -20.06
N ASP A 3 -10.88 -8.77 -20.08
CA ASP A 3 -12.19 -9.16 -20.62
C ASP A 3 -13.34 -9.22 -19.61
N ASN A 4 -13.07 -9.15 -18.29
CA ASN A 4 -14.15 -9.05 -17.32
C ASN A 4 -14.62 -7.60 -17.17
N ARG A 5 -15.90 -7.44 -16.76
CA ARG A 5 -16.54 -6.13 -16.60
C ARG A 5 -16.24 -5.43 -15.28
N ILE A 6 -15.33 -5.99 -14.48
CA ILE A 6 -15.00 -5.48 -13.15
C ILE A 6 -13.83 -4.51 -13.28
N PRO A 7 -13.95 -3.24 -12.87
CA PRO A 7 -12.83 -2.29 -12.89
C PRO A 7 -11.64 -2.79 -12.07
N THR A 8 -10.43 -2.38 -12.48
CA THR A 8 -9.16 -2.87 -11.92
C THR A 8 -9.11 -2.78 -10.40
N GLU A 9 -9.53 -1.65 -9.84
CA GLU A 9 -9.50 -1.40 -8.40
C GLU A 9 -10.44 -2.30 -7.59
N VAL A 10 -11.55 -2.75 -8.18
CA VAL A 10 -12.51 -3.68 -7.56
C VAL A 10 -12.05 -5.12 -7.75
N GLU A 11 -11.56 -5.45 -8.95
CA GLU A 11 -11.02 -6.77 -9.28
C GLU A 11 -9.88 -7.17 -8.34
N LEU A 12 -8.99 -6.23 -8.01
CA LEU A 12 -7.88 -6.46 -7.09
C LEU A 12 -8.32 -6.85 -5.67
N VAL A 13 -9.50 -6.42 -5.21
CA VAL A 13 -10.04 -6.87 -3.91
C VAL A 13 -10.24 -8.39 -3.92
N TYR A 14 -10.86 -8.91 -4.97
CA TYR A 14 -11.16 -10.33 -5.10
C TYR A 14 -9.92 -11.19 -5.37
N GLU A 15 -8.87 -10.61 -5.97
CA GLU A 15 -7.64 -11.35 -6.25
C GLU A 15 -6.64 -11.34 -5.09
N VAL A 16 -6.44 -10.17 -4.45
CA VAL A 16 -5.40 -9.99 -3.42
C VAL A 16 -5.81 -10.61 -2.10
N MET A 17 -7.06 -10.38 -1.66
CA MET A 17 -7.57 -10.85 -0.36
C MET A 17 -7.35 -12.37 -0.14
N PRO A 18 -7.75 -13.28 -1.05
CA PRO A 18 -7.60 -14.72 -0.83
C PRO A 18 -6.20 -15.26 -1.20
N CYS A 19 -5.32 -14.46 -1.80
CA CYS A 19 -4.12 -14.94 -2.50
C CYS A 19 -3.25 -15.89 -1.64
N LEU A 20 -2.90 -15.47 -0.42
CA LEU A 20 -2.04 -16.27 0.45
C LEU A 20 -2.73 -17.53 0.98
N ALA A 21 -4.04 -17.48 1.23
CA ALA A 21 -4.82 -18.63 1.67
C ALA A 21 -4.94 -19.69 0.58
N VAL A 22 -5.15 -19.27 -0.67
CA VAL A 22 -5.22 -20.13 -1.85
C VAL A 22 -3.93 -20.92 -2.04
N HIS A 23 -2.77 -20.26 -2.01
CA HIS A 23 -1.48 -20.94 -2.14
C HIS A 23 -1.19 -21.97 -1.05
N ALA A 24 -1.88 -21.87 0.08
CA ALA A 24 -1.71 -22.82 1.16
C ALA A 24 -2.69 -23.99 1.14
N ALA A 25 -3.93 -23.75 0.72
CA ALA A 25 -4.95 -24.77 0.63
C ALA A 25 -4.76 -25.69 -0.59
N GLN A 26 -4.07 -25.20 -1.63
CA GLN A 26 -3.99 -25.87 -2.94
C GLN A 26 -2.74 -26.71 -3.18
N LEU A 27 -1.83 -26.88 -2.22
CA LEU A 27 -0.59 -27.64 -2.46
C LEU A 27 -0.73 -29.09 -1.94
N PRO A 28 -0.74 -30.10 -2.82
CA PRO A 28 -0.55 -31.49 -2.41
C PRO A 28 0.78 -31.63 -1.66
N LYS A 29 0.86 -32.59 -0.73
CA LYS A 29 2.06 -32.84 0.09
C LYS A 29 3.32 -33.14 -0.73
N ASP A 30 3.18 -33.48 -2.01
CA ASP A 30 4.24 -33.96 -2.89
C ASP A 30 4.73 -32.88 -3.88
N VAL A 31 4.18 -31.66 -3.81
CA VAL A 31 4.58 -30.53 -4.66
C VAL A 31 5.47 -29.60 -3.85
N GLN A 32 6.53 -29.08 -4.49
CA GLN A 32 7.38 -28.04 -3.90
C GLN A 32 6.50 -26.88 -3.39
N PRO A 33 6.69 -26.41 -2.15
CA PRO A 33 5.91 -25.31 -1.62
C PRO A 33 5.98 -24.08 -2.54
N HIS A 34 4.84 -23.44 -2.77
CA HIS A 34 4.81 -22.20 -3.56
C HIS A 34 5.72 -21.15 -2.88
N PRO A 35 6.55 -20.37 -3.60
CA PRO A 35 7.50 -19.42 -3.00
C PRO A 35 6.88 -18.48 -1.94
N CYS A 36 5.64 -18.02 -2.17
CA CYS A 36 4.90 -17.20 -1.20
C CYS A 36 4.57 -17.88 0.14
N THR A 37 4.77 -19.18 0.31
CA THR A 37 4.67 -19.82 1.63
C THR A 37 5.73 -19.31 2.60
N TYR A 38 6.79 -18.65 2.10
CA TYR A 38 7.75 -17.89 2.92
C TYR A 38 7.07 -17.02 3.98
N PHE A 39 5.98 -16.33 3.64
CA PHE A 39 5.32 -15.40 4.56
C PHE A 39 4.72 -16.10 5.79
N ARG A 40 4.44 -17.40 5.71
CA ARG A 40 3.98 -18.20 6.87
C ARG A 40 5.08 -18.47 7.89
N LYS A 41 6.34 -18.39 7.48
CA LYS A 41 7.46 -18.53 8.41
C LYS A 41 7.46 -17.43 9.47
N TRP A 42 6.75 -16.32 9.26
CA TRP A 42 6.60 -15.21 10.21
C TRP A 42 5.55 -15.46 11.29
N GLY A 43 4.91 -16.63 11.32
CA GLY A 43 3.99 -17.04 12.38
C GLY A 43 2.55 -16.58 12.19
N THR A 44 1.76 -16.70 13.26
CA THR A 44 0.36 -16.24 13.32
C THR A 44 0.25 -15.07 14.28
N TYR A 45 -0.79 -14.25 14.12
CA TYR A 45 -0.99 -13.02 14.89
C TYR A 45 -2.45 -12.87 15.30
N HIS A 46 -2.69 -12.15 16.39
CA HIS A 46 -4.04 -11.81 16.85
C HIS A 46 -4.83 -11.11 15.74
N SER A 47 -6.01 -11.63 15.47
CA SER A 47 -6.85 -11.22 14.35
C SER A 47 -8.24 -10.81 14.80
N TYR A 48 -8.85 -9.92 14.01
CA TYR A 48 -10.18 -9.43 14.25
C TYR A 48 -10.99 -9.32 12.96
N ASP A 49 -12.31 -9.28 13.12
CA ASP A 49 -13.30 -8.93 12.11
C ASP A 49 -14.29 -7.92 12.72
N TYR A 50 -15.03 -7.19 11.90
CA TYR A 50 -16.11 -6.32 12.35
C TYR A 50 -17.35 -7.14 12.75
N VAL A 51 -18.09 -6.63 13.74
CA VAL A 51 -19.28 -7.30 14.28
C VAL A 51 -20.40 -7.39 13.22
N GLU A 52 -20.59 -6.33 12.45
CA GLU A 52 -21.59 -6.23 11.38
C GLU A 52 -21.01 -6.70 10.04
N ASN A 53 -21.69 -7.64 9.39
CA ASN A 53 -21.40 -8.02 8.00
C ASN A 53 -21.70 -6.85 7.05
N GLY A 54 -21.01 -6.81 5.91
CA GLY A 54 -21.15 -5.75 4.92
C GLY A 54 -20.20 -4.58 5.17
N PRO A 55 -20.34 -3.50 4.36
CA PRO A 55 -19.49 -2.33 4.49
C PRO A 55 -19.84 -1.59 5.80
N PRO A 56 -18.85 -1.22 6.62
CA PRO A 56 -19.10 -0.39 7.78
C PRO A 56 -19.75 0.94 7.40
N LYS A 57 -20.72 1.39 8.22
CA LYS A 57 -21.51 2.60 7.95
C LYS A 57 -20.70 3.88 8.11
N GLN A 58 -19.69 3.86 8.99
CA GLN A 58 -18.86 5.01 9.30
C GLN A 58 -17.51 4.90 8.59
N ARG A 59 -16.92 6.05 8.27
CA ARG A 59 -15.53 6.12 7.80
C ARG A 59 -14.57 5.85 8.95
N GLY A 60 -13.39 5.36 8.61
CA GLY A 60 -12.34 5.03 9.57
C GLY A 60 -12.38 3.57 10.00
N ILE A 61 -11.28 3.06 10.56
CA ILE A 61 -11.11 1.63 10.82
C ILE A 61 -11.54 1.17 12.21
N VAL A 62 -11.78 2.10 13.14
CA VAL A 62 -12.32 1.81 14.47
C VAL A 62 -13.81 1.54 14.32
N GLN A 63 -14.17 0.27 14.43
CA GLN A 63 -15.54 -0.23 14.37
C GLN A 63 -15.71 -1.25 15.50
N ASP A 64 -16.95 -1.61 15.81
CA ASP A 64 -17.21 -2.73 16.71
C ASP A 64 -16.56 -4.00 16.15
N ALA A 65 -15.71 -4.64 16.95
CA ALA A 65 -14.84 -5.73 16.50
C ALA A 65 -15.02 -7.00 17.34
N CYS A 66 -14.73 -8.13 16.69
CA CYS A 66 -14.69 -9.45 17.31
C CYS A 66 -13.30 -10.05 17.16
N TYR A 67 -12.79 -10.65 18.23
CA TYR A 67 -11.57 -11.43 18.22
C TYR A 67 -11.78 -12.78 17.53
N LEU A 68 -10.97 -13.06 16.52
CA LEU A 68 -11.05 -14.29 15.73
C LEU A 68 -9.99 -15.34 16.10
N GLY A 69 -9.13 -15.05 17.06
CA GLY A 69 -8.00 -15.92 17.37
C GLY A 69 -6.75 -15.46 16.63
N ARG A 70 -5.77 -16.35 16.51
CA ARG A 70 -4.58 -16.11 15.70
C ARG A 70 -4.75 -16.64 14.29
N ALA A 71 -4.36 -15.83 13.31
CA ALA A 71 -4.32 -16.26 11.92
C ALA A 71 -3.04 -15.79 11.21
N PRO A 72 -2.69 -16.41 10.07
CA PRO A 72 -1.79 -15.81 9.11
C PRO A 72 -2.33 -14.45 8.66
N LEU A 73 -1.43 -13.53 8.34
CA LEU A 73 -1.82 -12.19 7.93
C LEU A 73 -2.43 -12.19 6.53
N VAL A 74 -3.41 -11.32 6.32
CA VAL A 74 -3.97 -11.07 5.00
C VAL A 74 -3.02 -10.21 4.15
N PRO A 75 -2.89 -10.48 2.84
CA PRO A 75 -2.20 -9.57 1.94
C PRO A 75 -2.84 -8.18 1.95
N GLU A 76 -2.05 -7.13 1.76
CA GLU A 76 -2.53 -5.75 1.81
C GLU A 76 -2.71 -5.13 0.41
N LEU A 77 -3.82 -4.41 0.23
CA LEU A 77 -4.03 -3.51 -0.92
C LEU A 77 -3.42 -2.12 -0.66
N LEU A 78 -3.40 -1.30 -1.71
CA LEU A 78 -3.16 0.14 -1.60
C LEU A 78 -4.06 0.72 -0.52
N SER A 79 -3.47 1.58 0.29
CA SER A 79 -4.11 2.26 1.40
C SER A 79 -4.44 3.69 1.02
N GLY A 80 -5.69 4.09 1.26
CA GLY A 80 -6.18 5.43 0.94
C GLY A 80 -6.87 5.57 -0.41
N CYS A 81 -7.15 6.82 -0.78
CA CYS A 81 -7.79 7.20 -2.02
C CYS A 81 -6.95 6.72 -3.21
N ARG A 82 -7.58 5.96 -4.10
CA ARG A 82 -6.95 5.46 -5.34
C ARG A 82 -6.49 6.58 -6.27
N LYS A 83 -7.02 7.79 -6.11
CA LYS A 83 -6.68 8.96 -6.93
C LYS A 83 -5.90 10.01 -6.16
N ALA A 84 -5.28 9.63 -5.03
CA ALA A 84 -4.33 10.46 -4.33
C ALA A 84 -3.17 10.85 -5.28
N PRO A 85 -2.78 12.13 -5.35
CA PRO A 85 -1.71 12.56 -6.24
C PRO A 85 -0.32 12.15 -5.76
N ILE A 86 -0.18 11.80 -4.48
CA ILE A 86 1.06 11.26 -3.93
C ILE A 86 0.83 9.79 -3.58
N MET A 87 1.76 8.93 -3.97
CA MET A 87 1.79 7.54 -3.55
C MET A 87 3.15 7.20 -2.95
N ALA A 88 3.17 6.71 -1.72
CA ALA A 88 4.35 6.08 -1.16
C ALA A 88 4.41 4.59 -1.51
N VAL A 89 5.60 4.10 -1.81
CA VAL A 89 5.84 2.72 -2.20
C VAL A 89 6.79 2.07 -1.20
N GLY A 90 6.42 0.90 -0.71
CA GLY A 90 7.29 0.00 0.06
C GLY A 90 7.54 -1.31 -0.67
N ILE A 91 8.43 -2.15 -0.13
CA ILE A 91 8.63 -3.51 -0.65
C ILE A 91 7.46 -4.40 -0.25
N ASN A 92 7.19 -4.53 1.05
CA ASN A 92 6.13 -5.36 1.60
C ASN A 92 5.57 -4.71 2.88
N PRO A 93 4.33 -5.03 3.27
CA PRO A 93 3.77 -4.45 4.48
C PRO A 93 4.47 -4.93 5.75
N ASN A 94 4.66 -4.01 6.68
CA ASN A 94 5.26 -4.28 7.99
C ASN A 94 4.29 -5.04 8.92
N LEU A 95 4.88 -5.76 9.88
CA LEU A 95 4.21 -6.53 10.92
C LEU A 95 4.42 -5.91 12.31
N PRO A 96 3.55 -5.01 12.76
CA PRO A 96 3.70 -4.36 14.07
C PRO A 96 3.76 -5.37 15.22
N GLY A 97 2.92 -6.41 15.17
CA GLY A 97 2.88 -7.47 16.18
C GLY A 97 4.16 -8.31 16.27
N TRP A 98 5.17 -8.11 15.41
CA TRP A 98 6.45 -8.82 15.50
C TRP A 98 7.26 -8.43 16.75
N TRP A 99 7.16 -7.17 17.19
CA TRP A 99 7.98 -6.65 18.28
C TRP A 99 7.32 -6.84 19.65
N PRO A 100 8.10 -7.15 20.71
CA PRO A 100 7.54 -7.37 22.06
C PRO A 100 6.68 -6.23 22.60
N PHE A 101 7.01 -4.98 22.29
CA PHE A 101 6.30 -3.81 22.80
C PHE A 101 4.94 -3.55 22.11
N SER A 102 4.66 -4.26 21.02
CA SER A 102 3.45 -4.07 20.19
C SER A 102 2.73 -5.40 19.96
N ARG A 103 2.86 -6.36 20.88
CA ARG A 103 2.17 -7.67 20.80
C ARG A 103 0.66 -7.59 20.81
N ASN A 104 0.12 -6.54 21.43
CA ASN A 104 -1.30 -6.22 21.42
C ASN A 104 -1.85 -5.75 20.05
N SER A 105 -1.03 -5.69 18.99
CA SER A 105 -1.47 -5.35 17.64
C SER A 105 -2.49 -6.34 17.10
N LEU A 106 -3.53 -5.84 16.44
CA LEU A 106 -4.58 -6.62 15.82
C LEU A 106 -4.47 -6.55 14.30
N ASN A 107 -4.70 -7.68 13.63
CA ASN A 107 -4.63 -7.77 12.18
C ASN A 107 -6.02 -8.11 11.59
N PRO A 108 -6.42 -7.46 10.50
CA PRO A 108 -7.71 -7.75 9.88
C PRO A 108 -7.73 -9.18 9.34
N LEU A 109 -8.80 -9.91 9.62
CA LEU A 109 -9.14 -11.20 9.04
C LEU A 109 -10.62 -11.19 8.68
N PHE A 110 -10.96 -10.38 7.68
CA PHE A 110 -12.34 -10.21 7.22
C PHE A 110 -12.76 -11.41 6.37
N ASP A 111 -13.95 -11.93 6.60
CA ASP A 111 -14.61 -12.85 5.66
C ASP A 111 -15.33 -12.08 4.53
N ASP A 112 -15.66 -10.81 4.75
CA ASP A 112 -16.33 -9.94 3.78
C ASP A 112 -15.34 -9.04 3.01
N TYR A 113 -15.36 -9.16 1.68
CA TYR A 113 -14.53 -8.35 0.80
C TYR A 113 -14.83 -6.84 0.89
N LYS A 114 -16.04 -6.44 1.29
CA LYS A 114 -16.42 -5.04 1.49
C LYS A 114 -15.76 -4.46 2.75
N GLN A 115 -15.67 -5.24 3.84
CA GLN A 115 -14.93 -4.83 5.04
C GLN A 115 -13.43 -4.72 4.76
N TYR A 116 -12.87 -5.70 4.03
CA TYR A 116 -11.48 -5.65 3.55
C TYR A 116 -11.21 -4.40 2.71
N ALA A 117 -12.07 -4.10 1.74
CA ALA A 117 -11.94 -2.90 0.93
C ALA A 117 -12.09 -1.60 1.73
N HIS A 118 -13.04 -1.55 2.66
CA HIS A 118 -13.26 -0.42 3.55
C HIS A 118 -12.04 -0.13 4.42
N TYR A 119 -11.48 -1.17 5.06
CA TYR A 119 -10.29 -1.05 5.89
C TYR A 119 -9.13 -0.41 5.13
N PHE A 120 -8.78 -0.94 3.95
CA PHE A 120 -7.69 -0.37 3.15
C PHE A 120 -8.06 0.99 2.52
N ARG A 121 -9.33 1.33 2.35
CA ARG A 121 -9.72 2.68 1.93
C ARG A 121 -9.48 3.72 3.03
N TYR A 122 -9.75 3.38 4.29
CA TYR A 122 -9.88 4.35 5.37
C TYR A 122 -8.84 4.24 6.50
N ARG A 123 -7.89 3.30 6.45
CA ARG A 123 -6.90 3.14 7.54
C ARG A 123 -5.98 4.33 7.79
N GLY A 124 -5.80 5.24 6.82
CA GLY A 124 -5.03 6.47 7.02
C GLY A 124 -3.62 6.17 7.57
N VAL A 125 -3.30 6.72 8.74
CA VAL A 125 -2.02 6.52 9.44
C VAL A 125 -2.01 5.38 10.45
N ASP A 126 -3.13 4.69 10.62
CA ASP A 126 -3.35 3.83 11.77
C ASP A 126 -3.43 2.34 11.42
N LYS A 127 -3.06 1.53 12.40
CA LYS A 127 -3.50 0.12 12.51
C LYS A 127 -4.29 -0.02 13.81
N LEU A 128 -4.90 -1.18 14.06
CA LEU A 128 -5.62 -1.41 15.30
C LEU A 128 -4.78 -2.21 16.30
N GLN A 129 -5.02 -1.96 17.58
CA GLN A 129 -4.52 -2.78 18.68
C GLN A 129 -5.59 -2.96 19.75
N LEU A 130 -5.41 -3.96 20.61
CA LEU A 130 -6.14 -4.03 21.87
C LEU A 130 -5.59 -2.97 22.83
N PRO A 131 -6.45 -2.28 23.60
CA PRO A 131 -6.01 -1.54 24.77
C PRO A 131 -5.13 -2.42 25.65
N LYS A 132 -3.99 -1.89 26.10
CA LYS A 132 -2.99 -2.68 26.82
C LYS A 132 -3.56 -3.42 28.04
N ALA A 133 -4.46 -2.78 28.78
CA ALA A 133 -5.11 -3.37 29.94
C ALA A 133 -5.97 -4.59 29.59
N ASP A 134 -6.66 -4.55 28.44
CA ASP A 134 -7.46 -5.68 27.96
C ASP A 134 -6.59 -6.81 27.43
N TYR A 135 -5.53 -6.48 26.68
CA TYR A 135 -4.54 -7.47 26.25
C TYR A 135 -3.96 -8.27 27.44
N GLU A 136 -3.52 -7.58 28.50
CA GLU A 136 -3.00 -8.23 29.72
C GLU A 136 -4.08 -9.02 30.46
N LYS A 137 -5.30 -8.46 30.57
CA LYS A 137 -6.46 -9.13 31.19
C LYS A 137 -6.84 -10.43 30.48
N TYR A 138 -6.71 -10.49 29.16
CA TYR A 138 -6.96 -11.70 28.37
C TYR A 138 -5.77 -12.67 28.35
N GLY A 139 -4.73 -12.40 29.14
CA GLY A 139 -3.56 -13.27 29.34
C GLY A 139 -2.36 -12.93 28.47
N GLY A 140 -2.42 -11.85 27.68
CA GLY A 140 -1.30 -11.39 26.87
C GLY A 140 -0.07 -11.03 27.71
N GLY A 141 1.11 -11.39 27.22
CA GLY A 141 2.36 -11.25 27.99
C GLY A 141 3.62 -11.63 27.20
N SER A 142 4.67 -12.01 27.91
CA SER A 142 5.96 -12.40 27.31
C SER A 142 5.90 -13.68 26.47
N ASP A 143 4.92 -14.54 26.75
CA ASP A 143 4.76 -15.84 26.10
C ASP A 143 3.99 -15.73 24.77
N ASP A 144 3.32 -14.60 24.53
CA ASP A 144 2.71 -14.27 23.25
C ASP A 144 3.81 -13.90 22.23
N SER A 145 4.27 -14.91 21.50
CA SER A 145 5.18 -14.75 20.36
C SER A 145 4.49 -15.17 19.07
N PRO A 146 4.97 -14.77 17.87
CA PRO A 146 4.36 -15.15 16.59
C PRO A 146 4.37 -16.66 16.37
N PHE A 147 5.23 -17.37 17.09
CA PHE A 147 5.43 -18.81 17.01
C PHE A 147 4.75 -19.59 18.13
N SER A 148 4.09 -18.89 19.05
CA SER A 148 3.31 -19.52 20.11
C SER A 148 1.93 -19.95 19.60
N ASP A 149 1.38 -20.99 20.22
CA ASP A 149 -0.03 -21.40 20.12
C ASP A 149 -0.91 -20.70 21.16
N PHE A 150 -0.36 -19.71 21.87
CA PHE A 150 -1.05 -18.95 22.90
C PHE A 150 -2.23 -18.15 22.31
N GLU A 151 -3.44 -18.38 22.82
CA GLU A 151 -4.64 -17.65 22.43
C GLU A 151 -5.12 -16.75 23.56
N LEU A 152 -5.56 -15.54 23.22
CA LEU A 152 -6.17 -14.64 24.21
C LEU A 152 -7.49 -15.22 24.71
N ASN A 153 -7.68 -15.19 26.03
CA ASN A 153 -8.88 -15.66 26.69
C ASN A 153 -9.99 -14.59 26.67
N VAL A 154 -10.41 -14.19 25.47
CA VAL A 154 -11.51 -13.24 25.28
C VAL A 154 -12.84 -13.96 25.51
N PRO A 155 -13.68 -13.50 26.46
CA PRO A 155 -14.94 -14.17 26.77
C PRO A 155 -15.94 -14.07 25.61
N GLU A 156 -16.73 -15.13 25.44
CA GLU A 156 -17.85 -15.13 24.50
C GLU A 156 -19.05 -14.36 25.06
N ASP A 157 -19.75 -13.65 24.18
CA ASP A 157 -21.06 -13.06 24.44
C ASP A 157 -22.17 -14.12 24.33
N GLN A 158 -23.42 -13.70 24.54
CA GLN A 158 -24.60 -14.57 24.44
C GLN A 158 -24.82 -15.23 23.06
N ASN A 159 -24.13 -14.76 22.02
CA ASN A 159 -24.20 -15.27 20.66
C ASN A 159 -22.95 -16.08 20.26
N GLY A 160 -22.03 -16.35 21.20
CA GLY A 160 -20.77 -17.04 20.92
C GLY A 160 -19.73 -16.17 20.20
N LYS A 161 -19.93 -14.85 20.13
CA LYS A 161 -18.94 -13.90 19.58
C LYS A 161 -17.99 -13.45 20.68
N ARG A 162 -16.76 -13.10 20.35
CA ARG A 162 -15.76 -12.59 21.30
C ARG A 162 -15.53 -11.09 21.10
N PRO A 163 -16.41 -10.20 21.61
CA PRO A 163 -16.28 -8.77 21.39
C PRO A 163 -15.01 -8.23 22.04
N ILE A 164 -14.37 -7.28 21.38
CA ILE A 164 -13.16 -6.60 21.86
C ILE A 164 -13.27 -5.10 21.64
N ASP A 165 -12.73 -4.33 22.58
CA ASP A 165 -12.43 -2.92 22.37
C ASP A 165 -11.15 -2.81 21.54
N VAL A 166 -11.14 -1.84 20.63
CA VAL A 166 -10.00 -1.58 19.75
C VAL A 166 -9.64 -0.10 19.80
N GLU A 167 -8.34 0.18 19.72
CA GLU A 167 -7.81 1.53 19.64
C GLU A 167 -6.83 1.65 18.46
N LEU A 168 -6.59 2.89 18.04
CA LEU A 168 -5.60 3.20 17.02
C LEU A 168 -4.20 2.92 17.56
N GLN A 169 -3.37 2.32 16.73
CA GLN A 169 -1.95 2.13 16.94
C GLN A 169 -1.17 3.03 16.01
N ASP A 170 -0.48 3.99 16.60
CA ASP A 170 0.44 4.90 15.91
C ASP A 170 1.46 4.12 15.08
N GLN A 171 1.51 4.42 13.78
CA GLN A 171 2.52 3.88 12.86
C GLN A 171 3.48 4.99 12.49
N GLN A 172 4.66 5.00 13.11
CA GLN A 172 5.68 6.04 12.90
C GLN A 172 5.92 6.37 11.43
N MET A 173 5.97 5.35 10.56
CA MET A 173 6.13 5.55 9.12
C MET A 173 5.05 6.46 8.51
N TYR A 174 3.79 6.24 8.88
CA TYR A 174 2.65 6.94 8.29
C TYR A 174 2.44 8.32 8.93
N GLU A 175 2.79 8.48 10.21
CA GLU A 175 2.90 9.80 10.84
C GLU A 175 3.92 10.67 10.11
N LYS A 176 5.07 10.09 9.70
CA LYS A 176 6.06 10.81 8.91
C LYS A 176 5.55 11.20 7.52
N TYR A 177 4.62 10.46 6.93
CA TYR A 177 3.93 10.92 5.73
C TYR A 177 3.02 12.11 6.00
N GLN A 178 2.30 12.11 7.13
CA GLN A 178 1.46 13.25 7.52
C GLN A 178 2.31 14.50 7.76
N GLU A 179 3.45 14.37 8.45
CA GLU A 179 4.40 15.49 8.66
C GLU A 179 4.84 16.14 7.33
N LEU A 180 5.03 15.35 6.27
CA LEU A 180 5.39 15.89 4.95
C LEU A 180 4.25 16.69 4.32
N LEU A 181 3.00 16.25 4.47
CA LEU A 181 1.82 16.96 3.96
C LEU A 181 1.62 18.28 4.70
N ASP A 182 1.72 18.27 6.03
CA ASP A 182 1.57 19.46 6.86
C ASP A 182 2.66 20.48 6.54
N ALA A 183 3.92 20.05 6.44
CA ALA A 183 5.04 20.92 6.10
C ALA A 183 4.96 21.46 4.66
N LEU A 184 4.43 20.68 3.71
CA LEU A 184 4.14 21.17 2.36
C LEU A 184 3.09 22.28 2.39
N ALA A 185 1.97 22.06 3.10
CA ALA A 185 0.90 23.04 3.19
C ALA A 185 1.35 24.34 3.87
N GLU A 186 2.13 24.23 4.95
CA GLU A 186 2.76 25.38 5.61
C GLU A 186 3.65 26.15 4.62
N ARG A 187 4.54 25.46 3.91
CA ARG A 187 5.46 26.07 2.94
C ARG A 187 4.73 26.77 1.78
N GLN A 188 3.62 26.21 1.32
CA GLN A 188 2.81 26.77 0.23
C GLN A 188 1.80 27.83 0.71
N GLY A 189 1.68 28.03 2.02
CA GLY A 189 0.72 28.97 2.60
C GLY A 189 -0.75 28.55 2.43
N TRP A 190 -1.03 27.25 2.31
CA TRP A 190 -2.39 26.73 2.16
C TRP A 190 -3.15 26.74 3.49
N GLN A 191 -3.61 27.92 3.87
CA GLN A 191 -4.32 28.15 5.13
C GLN A 191 -5.59 27.31 5.24
N GLY A 192 -5.74 26.61 6.37
CA GLY A 192 -6.91 25.77 6.65
C GLY A 192 -7.04 24.55 5.75
N HIS A 193 -5.93 24.06 5.17
CA HIS A 193 -5.89 22.80 4.43
C HIS A 193 -6.46 21.63 5.25
N LYS A 194 -6.86 20.58 4.53
CA LYS A 194 -7.29 19.29 5.09
C LYS A 194 -6.38 18.14 4.64
N LEU A 195 -5.17 18.46 4.17
CA LEU A 195 -4.24 17.45 3.65
C LEU A 195 -4.06 16.30 4.64
N VAL A 196 -4.32 15.07 4.21
CA VAL A 196 -4.24 13.91 5.09
C VAL A 196 -3.78 12.64 4.37
N VAL A 197 -2.99 11.83 5.05
CA VAL A 197 -2.68 10.47 4.60
C VAL A 197 -3.96 9.65 4.50
N GLY A 198 -4.12 8.92 3.41
CA GLY A 198 -5.36 8.23 3.08
C GLY A 198 -6.26 9.01 2.13
N GLU A 199 -6.08 10.33 1.98
CA GLU A 199 -6.73 11.12 0.94
C GLU A 199 -5.72 11.72 -0.04
N ASP A 200 -4.74 12.48 0.45
CA ASP A 200 -3.78 13.22 -0.39
C ASP A 200 -2.50 12.43 -0.67
N LEU A 201 -2.21 11.49 0.21
CA LEU A 201 -1.12 10.53 0.09
C LEU A 201 -1.67 9.12 0.31
N ALA A 202 -1.64 8.30 -0.73
CA ALA A 202 -1.88 6.87 -0.63
C ALA A 202 -0.56 6.14 -0.43
N TYR A 203 -0.60 4.89 0.02
CA TYR A 203 0.61 4.07 0.12
C TYR A 203 0.32 2.61 -0.16
N GLY A 204 1.29 1.94 -0.77
CA GLY A 204 1.18 0.54 -1.16
C GLY A 204 2.53 -0.15 -1.19
N ASN A 205 2.51 -1.46 -1.39
CA ASN A 205 3.70 -2.28 -1.41
C ASN A 205 3.81 -3.04 -2.73
N MET A 206 5.04 -3.22 -3.20
CA MET A 206 5.30 -3.97 -4.43
C MET A 206 4.96 -5.46 -4.29
N VAL A 207 5.12 -6.01 -3.09
CA VAL A 207 4.68 -7.33 -2.66
C VAL A 207 3.55 -7.16 -1.64
N ALA A 208 2.41 -7.82 -1.86
CA ALA A 208 1.21 -7.62 -1.03
C ALA A 208 1.27 -8.35 0.32
N CYS A 209 2.00 -9.46 0.39
CA CYS A 209 2.07 -10.28 1.60
C CYS A 209 3.03 -9.66 2.64
N PRO A 210 2.67 -9.64 3.93
CA PRO A 210 3.43 -8.91 4.93
C PRO A 210 4.52 -9.75 5.61
N SER A 211 5.60 -9.08 6.02
CA SER A 211 6.71 -9.62 6.81
C SER A 211 7.30 -8.50 7.67
N ALA A 212 7.95 -8.82 8.79
CA ALA A 212 8.54 -7.77 9.64
C ALA A 212 9.75 -7.12 8.96
N LYS A 213 10.44 -7.88 8.09
CA LYS A 213 11.56 -7.41 7.27
C LYS A 213 11.60 -8.13 5.92
N TRP A 214 12.12 -7.46 4.90
CA TRP A 214 12.52 -8.07 3.64
C TRP A 214 13.99 -8.52 3.73
N SER A 215 14.22 -9.69 4.33
CA SER A 215 15.57 -10.15 4.65
C SER A 215 16.05 -11.23 3.69
N THR A 216 17.07 -10.91 2.89
CA THR A 216 17.73 -11.85 1.97
C THR A 216 19.18 -12.13 2.36
N GLN A 217 19.66 -11.48 3.42
CA GLN A 217 20.98 -11.69 4.01
C GLN A 217 20.84 -11.96 5.52
N PRO A 218 21.83 -12.61 6.16
CA PRO A 218 21.81 -12.78 7.61
C PRO A 218 21.69 -11.43 8.34
N THR A 219 20.59 -11.23 9.06
CA THR A 219 20.35 -10.01 9.85
C THR A 219 20.53 -10.32 11.35
N VAL A 220 21.26 -9.47 12.07
CA VAL A 220 21.44 -9.61 13.52
C VAL A 220 20.09 -9.59 14.23
N GLY A 221 19.86 -10.57 15.11
CA GLY A 221 18.62 -10.71 15.87
C GLY A 221 17.45 -11.33 15.10
N LEU A 222 17.63 -11.69 13.83
CA LEU A 222 16.62 -12.39 13.04
C LEU A 222 16.96 -13.90 12.94
N PRO A 223 16.03 -14.80 13.27
CA PRO A 223 16.24 -16.24 13.11
C PRO A 223 16.58 -16.63 11.66
N ALA A 224 17.54 -17.55 11.49
CA ALA A 224 18.06 -17.95 10.18
C ALA A 224 16.97 -18.48 9.22
N GLN A 225 15.93 -19.12 9.74
CA GLN A 225 14.81 -19.62 8.94
C GLN A 225 13.94 -18.52 8.32
N LEU A 226 14.04 -17.27 8.81
CA LEU A 226 13.32 -16.11 8.25
C LEU A 226 14.11 -15.41 7.15
N ILE A 227 15.36 -15.80 6.91
CA ILE A 227 16.15 -15.31 5.79
C ILE A 227 15.62 -15.99 4.52
N MET A 228 15.21 -15.17 3.56
CA MET A 228 14.64 -15.61 2.29
C MET A 228 15.75 -16.18 1.39
N SER A 229 15.51 -17.36 0.82
CA SER A 229 16.40 -17.88 -0.21
C SER A 229 16.27 -17.09 -1.52
N THR A 230 17.26 -17.20 -2.42
CA THR A 230 17.18 -16.61 -3.76
C THR A 230 15.96 -17.08 -4.53
N ASP A 231 15.62 -18.38 -4.44
CA ASP A 231 14.47 -18.97 -5.11
C ASP A 231 13.14 -18.46 -4.54
N GLU A 232 13.04 -18.35 -3.21
CA GLU A 232 11.87 -17.76 -2.56
C GLU A 232 11.67 -16.32 -3.02
N ARG A 233 12.72 -15.51 -2.99
CA ARG A 233 12.70 -14.11 -3.43
C ARG A 233 12.26 -13.98 -4.88
N ASN A 234 12.95 -14.68 -5.77
CA ASN A 234 12.68 -14.59 -7.21
C ASN A 234 11.27 -15.10 -7.53
N GLY A 235 10.82 -16.17 -6.87
CA GLY A 235 9.48 -16.72 -7.03
C GLY A 235 8.38 -15.78 -6.52
N ILE A 236 8.57 -15.15 -5.37
CA ILE A 236 7.62 -14.16 -4.81
C ILE A 236 7.50 -12.94 -5.74
N VAL A 237 8.63 -12.39 -6.20
CA VAL A 237 8.65 -11.23 -7.11
C VAL A 237 7.98 -11.59 -8.44
N THR A 238 8.30 -12.77 -8.98
CA THR A 238 7.71 -13.25 -10.23
C THR A 238 6.19 -13.35 -10.10
N GLU A 239 5.69 -14.05 -9.09
CA GLU A 239 4.25 -14.21 -8.86
C GLU A 239 3.55 -12.86 -8.63
N CYS A 240 3.97 -12.13 -7.59
CA CYS A 240 3.20 -11.00 -7.07
C CYS A 240 3.35 -9.74 -7.93
N PHE A 241 4.59 -9.41 -8.33
CA PHE A 241 4.90 -8.16 -9.01
C PHE A 241 4.83 -8.29 -10.54
N ARG A 242 5.32 -9.39 -11.12
CA ARG A 242 5.48 -9.52 -12.59
C ARG A 242 4.30 -10.23 -13.27
N GLU A 243 3.81 -11.32 -12.70
CA GLU A 243 2.74 -12.13 -13.29
C GLU A 243 1.36 -11.59 -12.91
N ARG A 244 1.05 -11.51 -11.61
CA ARG A 244 -0.23 -10.98 -11.11
C ARG A 244 -0.32 -9.47 -11.16
N ARG A 245 0.83 -8.81 -11.06
CA ARG A 245 0.98 -7.35 -11.22
C ARG A 245 0.12 -6.57 -10.24
N TYR A 246 -0.02 -7.05 -9.01
CA TYR A 246 -0.90 -6.40 -8.02
C TYR A 246 -0.51 -4.94 -7.79
N PHE A 247 0.78 -4.67 -7.55
CA PHE A 247 1.25 -3.30 -7.40
C PHE A 247 1.13 -2.49 -8.69
N LEU A 248 1.60 -3.02 -9.82
CA LEU A 248 1.58 -2.29 -11.09
C LEU A 248 0.15 -1.94 -11.54
N ARG A 249 -0.82 -2.83 -11.35
CA ARG A 249 -2.24 -2.54 -11.63
C ARG A 249 -2.78 -1.43 -10.74
N GLN A 250 -2.41 -1.42 -9.45
CA GLN A 250 -2.77 -0.32 -8.54
C GLN A 250 -2.09 1.00 -8.94
N LEU A 251 -0.82 0.94 -9.33
CA LEU A 251 -0.06 2.09 -9.79
C LEU A 251 -0.66 2.70 -11.08
N PHE A 252 -1.03 1.88 -12.06
CA PHE A 252 -1.64 2.34 -13.32
C PHE A 252 -3.11 2.72 -13.20
N GLN A 253 -3.82 2.22 -12.19
CA GLN A 253 -5.15 2.71 -11.85
C GLN A 253 -5.05 4.05 -11.09
N SER A 254 -4.00 4.23 -10.28
CA SER A 254 -3.82 5.42 -9.46
C SER A 254 -3.19 6.58 -10.20
N LEU A 255 -2.21 6.35 -11.08
CA LEU A 255 -1.46 7.36 -11.84
C LEU A 255 -1.05 8.58 -11.01
N PRO A 256 -0.37 8.38 -9.86
CA PRO A 256 0.02 9.48 -8.98
C PRO A 256 0.98 10.45 -9.70
N SER A 257 0.93 11.73 -9.34
CA SER A 257 1.91 12.73 -9.81
C SER A 257 3.28 12.54 -9.12
N ILE A 258 3.29 11.97 -7.92
CA ILE A 258 4.49 11.78 -7.10
C ILE A 258 4.56 10.35 -6.58
N LEU A 259 5.72 9.71 -6.72
CA LEU A 259 6.07 8.47 -6.06
C LEU A 259 7.12 8.73 -4.97
N LEU A 260 6.82 8.33 -3.74
CA LEU A 260 7.80 8.36 -2.64
C LEU A 260 8.39 6.97 -2.45
N ALA A 261 9.71 6.85 -2.57
CA ALA A 261 10.44 5.60 -2.34
C ALA A 261 11.41 5.78 -1.17
N PHE A 262 11.07 5.22 -0.01
CA PHE A 262 11.88 5.35 1.21
C PHE A 262 12.66 4.07 1.48
N SER A 263 13.94 4.22 1.86
CA SER A 263 14.99 3.19 1.95
C SER A 263 15.72 2.88 0.65
N GLN A 264 16.97 2.40 0.80
CA GLN A 264 17.80 1.96 -0.31
C GLN A 264 17.19 0.74 -1.01
N ASN A 265 16.63 -0.19 -0.23
CA ASN A 265 16.03 -1.42 -0.74
C ASN A 265 14.82 -1.12 -1.64
N THR A 266 13.92 -0.25 -1.19
CA THR A 266 12.75 0.17 -1.98
C THR A 266 13.21 0.87 -3.26
N ALA A 267 14.17 1.79 -3.16
CA ALA A 267 14.68 2.55 -4.31
C ALA A 267 15.31 1.60 -5.36
N ASN A 268 16.13 0.65 -4.92
CA ASN A 268 16.76 -0.34 -5.80
C ASN A 268 15.73 -1.21 -6.50
N ALA A 269 14.79 -1.79 -5.75
CA ALA A 269 13.75 -2.64 -6.32
C ALA A 269 12.89 -1.88 -7.34
N LEU A 270 12.39 -0.69 -6.97
CA LEU A 270 11.58 0.14 -7.85
C LEU A 270 12.34 0.54 -9.11
N LEU A 271 13.53 1.14 -8.97
CA LEU A 271 14.28 1.69 -10.10
C LEU A 271 14.70 0.64 -11.11
N ASN A 272 15.01 -0.58 -10.67
CA ASN A 272 15.36 -1.66 -11.58
C ASN A 272 14.16 -2.14 -12.40
N GLU A 273 12.97 -2.22 -11.80
CA GLU A 273 11.75 -2.66 -12.49
C GLU A 273 11.16 -1.58 -13.40
N VAL A 274 11.43 -0.29 -13.15
CA VAL A 274 10.90 0.81 -13.97
C VAL A 274 11.95 1.49 -14.86
N ARG A 275 13.21 1.02 -14.84
CA ARG A 275 14.36 1.66 -15.49
C ARG A 275 14.11 2.13 -16.94
N PRO A 276 13.51 1.31 -17.84
CA PRO A 276 13.32 1.71 -19.24
C PRO A 276 12.39 2.91 -19.42
N HIS A 277 11.61 3.24 -18.39
CA HIS A 277 10.60 4.30 -18.41
C HIS A 277 11.02 5.54 -17.63
N LEU A 278 12.25 5.54 -17.10
CA LEU A 278 12.81 6.69 -16.45
C LEU A 278 13.17 7.78 -17.47
N VAL A 279 12.78 9.00 -17.15
CA VAL A 279 13.06 10.20 -17.94
C VAL A 279 13.62 11.29 -17.03
N GLY A 280 14.28 12.30 -17.62
CA GLY A 280 15.08 13.26 -16.87
C GLY A 280 16.41 12.65 -16.49
N ASP A 281 16.75 12.71 -15.20
CA ASP A 281 17.98 12.10 -14.70
C ASP A 281 17.77 10.59 -14.54
N VAL A 282 18.54 9.77 -15.27
CA VAL A 282 18.48 8.31 -15.17
C VAL A 282 19.56 7.82 -14.20
N PRO A 283 19.20 7.28 -13.02
CA PRO A 283 20.18 6.83 -12.04
C PRO A 283 21.04 5.68 -12.57
N LYS A 284 22.27 5.60 -12.05
CA LYS A 284 23.05 4.35 -12.16
C LYS A 284 22.36 3.25 -11.34
N PRO A 285 22.46 1.97 -11.75
CA PRO A 285 22.01 0.88 -10.90
C PRO A 285 22.62 1.00 -9.50
N ASN A 286 21.80 0.81 -8.46
CA ASN A 286 22.20 0.88 -7.05
C ASN A 286 22.83 2.23 -6.63
N ALA A 287 22.42 3.34 -7.24
CA ALA A 287 22.78 4.67 -6.74
C ALA A 287 22.31 4.85 -5.28
N SER A 288 23.14 5.49 -4.45
CA SER A 288 22.79 5.73 -3.04
C SER A 288 21.55 6.62 -2.93
N VAL A 289 20.73 6.43 -1.89
CA VAL A 289 19.60 7.33 -1.60
C VAL A 289 20.05 8.78 -1.53
N ALA A 290 21.20 9.06 -0.91
CA ALA A 290 21.76 10.40 -0.82
C ALA A 290 22.05 11.03 -2.19
N ASP A 291 22.47 10.24 -3.19
CA ASP A 291 22.66 10.72 -4.56
C ASP A 291 21.35 10.84 -5.31
N LEU A 292 20.45 9.87 -5.17
CA LEU A 292 19.12 9.88 -5.77
C LEU A 292 18.31 11.12 -5.35
N MET A 293 18.44 11.54 -4.09
CA MET A 293 17.81 12.75 -3.57
C MET A 293 18.22 14.05 -4.29
N LYS A 294 19.38 14.05 -4.97
CA LYS A 294 19.88 15.23 -5.71
C LYS A 294 19.38 15.25 -7.17
N MET A 295 18.68 14.21 -7.62
CA MET A 295 18.30 13.99 -9.00
C MET A 295 16.83 14.35 -9.26
N ASN A 296 16.52 14.73 -10.49
CA ASN A 296 15.15 14.87 -10.99
C ASN A 296 14.77 13.63 -11.80
N VAL A 297 14.44 12.55 -11.09
CA VAL A 297 14.03 11.27 -11.67
C VAL A 297 12.52 11.28 -11.90
N ARG A 298 12.08 10.99 -13.12
CA ARG A 298 10.66 10.89 -13.47
C ARG A 298 10.34 9.53 -14.08
N LEU A 299 9.18 8.99 -13.73
CA LEU A 299 8.60 7.80 -14.32
C LEU A 299 7.58 8.21 -15.38
N ARG A 300 7.78 7.81 -16.64
CA ARG A 300 6.76 7.97 -17.68
C ARG A 300 5.85 6.74 -17.68
N PHE A 301 4.54 6.93 -17.49
CA PHE A 301 3.56 5.85 -17.63
C PHE A 301 3.17 5.61 -19.09
N GLY A 302 3.11 6.68 -19.89
CA GLY A 302 2.70 6.60 -21.29
C GLY A 302 2.22 7.94 -21.84
N LYS A 303 1.57 7.90 -23.01
CA LYS A 303 0.89 9.03 -23.63
C LYS A 303 -0.59 8.75 -23.77
N LEU A 304 -1.42 9.75 -23.51
CA LEU A 304 -2.87 9.69 -23.73
C LEU A 304 -3.22 9.99 -25.19
N SER A 305 -4.47 9.74 -25.57
CA SER A 305 -4.97 9.98 -26.93
C SER A 305 -4.93 11.45 -27.35
N ASP A 306 -4.96 12.38 -26.39
CA ASP A 306 -4.81 13.83 -26.61
C ASP A 306 -3.34 14.25 -26.80
N GLY A 307 -2.39 13.32 -26.71
CA GLY A 307 -0.96 13.54 -26.82
C GLY A 307 -0.29 13.96 -25.51
N SER A 308 -1.04 14.18 -24.43
CA SER A 308 -0.47 14.48 -23.12
C SER A 308 0.33 13.29 -22.57
N VAL A 309 1.43 13.60 -21.90
CA VAL A 309 2.29 12.60 -21.24
C VAL A 309 1.81 12.43 -19.80
N VAL A 310 1.63 11.18 -19.37
CA VAL A 310 1.36 10.88 -17.96
C VAL A 310 2.67 10.45 -17.32
N GLU A 311 3.08 11.17 -16.29
CA GLU A 311 4.33 10.94 -15.57
C GLU A 311 4.22 11.22 -14.08
N ALA A 312 5.10 10.59 -13.30
CA ALA A 312 5.31 10.88 -11.88
C ALA A 312 6.74 11.31 -11.63
N ARG A 313 6.97 12.26 -10.72
CA ARG A 313 8.31 12.46 -10.15
C ARG A 313 8.54 11.41 -9.05
N ILE A 314 9.71 10.78 -9.05
CA ILE A 314 10.11 9.87 -7.97
C ILE A 314 10.97 10.66 -6.98
N LEU A 315 10.54 10.71 -5.73
CA LEU A 315 11.28 11.31 -4.62
C LEU A 315 11.82 10.21 -3.71
N PHE A 316 13.05 10.39 -3.25
CA PHE A 316 13.77 9.42 -2.43
C PHE A 316 14.04 9.99 -1.04
N ALA A 317 14.09 9.13 -0.04
CA ALA A 317 14.55 9.48 1.30
C ALA A 317 15.03 8.24 2.05
N PRO A 318 15.88 8.40 3.09
CA PRO A 318 16.17 7.34 4.05
C PRO A 318 14.88 6.82 4.69
N HIS A 319 14.90 5.58 5.17
CA HIS A 319 13.74 5.01 5.86
C HIS A 319 13.47 5.76 7.19
N PRO A 320 12.27 6.31 7.42
CA PRO A 320 11.98 7.13 8.60
C PRO A 320 12.15 6.41 9.95
N THR A 321 11.91 5.10 9.97
CA THR A 321 12.08 4.25 11.18
C THR A 321 13.45 3.54 11.23
N GLY A 322 14.33 3.81 10.27
CA GLY A 322 15.71 3.31 10.27
C GLY A 322 16.58 4.20 11.16
N ASP A 323 17.51 4.94 10.55
CA ASP A 323 18.24 6.00 11.24
C ASP A 323 17.42 7.31 11.24
N LYS A 324 16.90 7.66 12.41
CA LYS A 324 16.11 8.88 12.61
C LYS A 324 16.89 10.15 12.25
N GLN A 325 18.19 10.21 12.51
CA GLN A 325 19.00 11.38 12.21
C GLN A 325 19.15 11.57 10.69
N HIS A 326 19.35 10.48 9.95
CA HIS A 326 19.41 10.53 8.49
C HIS A 326 18.09 10.99 7.87
N TYR A 327 16.96 10.48 8.35
CA TYR A 327 15.65 10.92 7.86
C TYR A 327 15.36 12.39 8.15
N GLU A 328 15.59 12.85 9.39
CA GLU A 328 15.34 14.25 9.76
C GLU A 328 16.24 15.21 8.97
N ALA A 329 17.48 14.82 8.63
CA ALA A 329 18.35 15.59 7.75
C ALA A 329 17.87 15.61 6.28
N ALA A 330 17.23 14.54 5.81
CA ALA A 330 16.70 14.41 4.46
C ALA A 330 15.34 15.13 4.27
N LYS A 331 14.54 15.24 5.32
CA LYS A 331 13.16 15.77 5.29
C LYS A 331 13.01 17.14 4.61
N PRO A 332 13.87 18.16 4.88
CA PRO A 332 13.77 19.46 4.20
C PRO A 332 13.92 19.38 2.68
N THR A 333 14.75 18.45 2.18
CA THR A 333 14.93 18.24 0.73
C THR A 333 13.66 17.67 0.11
N VAL A 334 13.03 16.67 0.74
CA VAL A 334 11.78 16.08 0.24
C VAL A 334 10.66 17.13 0.20
N ILE A 335 10.52 17.94 1.26
CA ILE A 335 9.55 19.04 1.30
C ILE A 335 9.83 20.07 0.19
N GLY A 336 11.11 20.37 -0.06
CA GLY A 336 11.52 21.23 -1.16
C GLY A 336 11.10 20.70 -2.52
N GLN A 337 11.31 19.40 -2.78
CA GLN A 337 10.92 18.78 -4.03
C GLN A 337 9.40 18.69 -4.21
N LEU A 338 8.64 18.42 -3.13
CA LEU A 338 7.18 18.49 -3.17
C LEU A 338 6.68 19.90 -3.49
N ALA A 339 7.30 20.92 -2.87
CA ALA A 339 6.99 22.32 -3.13
C ALA A 339 7.29 22.73 -4.59
N GLU A 340 8.41 22.28 -5.16
CA GLU A 340 8.73 22.50 -6.59
C GLU A 340 7.63 21.94 -7.52
N GLU A 341 7.06 20.77 -7.19
CA GLU A 341 6.00 20.16 -7.99
C GLU A 341 4.67 20.89 -7.82
N ALA A 342 4.40 21.44 -6.64
CA ALA A 342 3.24 22.30 -6.38
C ALA A 342 3.35 23.64 -7.13
N GLU A 343 4.50 24.32 -7.04
CA GLU A 343 4.79 25.57 -7.75
C GLU A 343 4.73 25.40 -9.27
N ALA A 344 5.12 24.23 -9.78
CA ALA A 344 5.01 23.89 -11.19
C ALA A 344 3.60 23.43 -11.62
N GLY A 345 2.62 23.41 -10.72
CA GLY A 345 1.23 23.02 -11.01
C GLY A 345 1.01 21.52 -11.23
N ARG A 346 2.01 20.68 -10.97
CA ARG A 346 1.90 19.20 -11.09
C ARG A 346 1.33 18.55 -9.82
N LEU A 347 1.38 19.28 -8.71
CA LEU A 347 0.71 18.97 -7.45
C LEU A 347 -0.23 20.13 -7.07
N ALA A 348 -1.44 20.13 -7.63
CA ALA A 348 -2.38 21.24 -7.46
C ALA A 348 -3.16 21.13 -6.14
N TYR A 349 -3.39 22.26 -5.47
CA TYR A 349 -4.30 22.36 -4.32
C TYR A 349 -5.69 22.80 -4.79
N ASN A 350 -6.73 22.08 -4.37
CA ASN A 350 -8.11 22.44 -4.65
C ASN A 350 -8.69 23.23 -3.45
N PRO A 351 -8.98 24.54 -3.59
CA PRO A 351 -9.50 25.35 -2.50
C PRO A 351 -10.92 24.97 -2.07
N ASN A 352 -11.70 24.30 -2.93
CA ASN A 352 -13.08 23.90 -2.62
C ASN A 352 -13.10 22.70 -1.66
N THR A 353 -12.30 21.68 -1.95
CA THR A 353 -12.19 20.48 -1.11
C THR A 353 -11.17 20.66 0.01
N LYS A 354 -10.24 21.61 -0.13
CA LYS A 354 -9.07 21.85 0.75
C LYS A 354 -8.09 20.68 0.78
N HIS A 355 -8.11 19.89 -0.27
CA HIS A 355 -7.23 18.75 -0.53
C HIS A 355 -6.38 19.01 -1.77
N LEU A 356 -5.40 18.15 -2.04
CA LEU A 356 -4.74 18.13 -3.34
C LEU A 356 -5.72 17.64 -4.40
N ALA A 357 -5.63 18.18 -5.61
CA ALA A 357 -6.48 17.81 -6.72
C ALA A 357 -6.24 16.35 -7.14
N ARG A 358 -7.30 15.63 -7.49
CA ARG A 358 -7.19 14.25 -7.97
C ARG A 358 -6.46 14.19 -9.31
N VAL A 359 -5.67 13.14 -9.49
CA VAL A 359 -4.98 12.85 -10.75
C VAL A 359 -5.93 12.23 -11.78
N ARG A 360 -5.55 12.32 -13.06
CA ARG A 360 -6.29 11.72 -14.17
C ARG A 360 -6.51 10.23 -13.99
N GLY A 361 -7.63 9.76 -14.47
CA GLY A 361 -8.11 8.38 -14.45
C GLY A 361 -9.36 8.23 -13.60
N ALA A 362 -10.29 7.42 -14.10
CA ALA A 362 -11.55 7.16 -13.43
C ALA A 362 -11.39 6.19 -12.25
N CYS A 363 -12.33 6.25 -11.30
CA CYS A 363 -12.34 5.39 -10.12
C CYS A 363 -13.77 5.20 -9.63
N VAL A 364 -14.16 3.94 -9.39
CA VAL A 364 -15.45 3.58 -8.82
C VAL A 364 -15.33 2.74 -7.54
N PHE A 365 -14.13 2.65 -6.96
CA PHE A 365 -13.82 1.80 -5.80
C PHE A 365 -14.87 1.92 -4.68
N CYS A 366 -15.10 3.14 -4.19
CA CYS A 366 -15.93 3.37 -3.01
C CYS A 366 -17.42 3.08 -3.29
N THR A 367 -17.90 3.53 -4.46
CA THR A 367 -19.31 3.43 -4.84
C THR A 367 -19.70 2.02 -5.28
N MET A 368 -18.84 1.35 -6.06
CA MET A 368 -19.12 -0.01 -6.54
C MET A 368 -19.03 -1.07 -5.45
N LEU A 369 -18.17 -0.85 -4.44
CA LEU A 369 -18.08 -1.73 -3.27
C LEU A 369 -19.05 -1.34 -2.14
N GLU A 370 -19.81 -0.25 -2.34
CA GLU A 370 -20.76 0.30 -1.35
C GLU A 370 -20.10 0.66 0.00
N ILE A 371 -18.79 0.93 0.00
CA ILE A 371 -18.02 1.28 1.22
C ILE A 371 -18.08 2.78 1.54
N GLY A 372 -18.76 3.58 0.72
CA GLY A 372 -19.02 5.00 0.96
C GLY A 372 -19.10 5.83 -0.34
N PRO A 373 -19.52 7.10 -0.25
CA PRO A 373 -19.48 8.02 -1.38
C PRO A 373 -18.04 8.41 -1.74
N CYS A 374 -17.84 8.86 -2.98
CA CYS A 374 -16.58 9.48 -3.41
C CYS A 374 -16.69 11.01 -3.29
N ASP A 375 -15.95 11.61 -2.35
CA ASP A 375 -15.96 13.07 -2.13
C ASP A 375 -15.33 13.86 -3.28
N TYR A 376 -14.60 13.19 -4.16
CA TYR A 376 -13.85 13.80 -5.24
C TYR A 376 -14.43 13.48 -6.62
N ILE A 377 -15.69 13.02 -6.68
CA ILE A 377 -16.30 12.58 -7.94
C ILE A 377 -16.27 13.66 -9.03
N GLU A 378 -16.35 14.93 -8.63
CA GLU A 378 -16.30 16.09 -9.52
C GLU A 378 -14.87 16.40 -10.03
N GLU A 379 -13.83 15.88 -9.37
CA GLU A 379 -12.43 16.04 -9.77
C GLU A 379 -11.92 14.90 -10.66
N ILE A 380 -12.70 13.83 -10.82
CA ILE A 380 -12.27 12.64 -11.57
C ILE A 380 -12.38 12.88 -13.07
N GLU A 381 -11.24 12.88 -13.74
CA GLU A 381 -11.13 13.00 -15.20
C GLU A 381 -10.73 11.65 -15.84
N PRO A 382 -11.58 10.97 -16.62
CA PRO A 382 -11.23 9.71 -17.29
C PRO A 382 -10.03 9.85 -18.25
N LEU A 383 -9.28 8.74 -18.47
CA LEU A 383 -8.13 8.75 -19.39
C LEU A 383 -8.54 8.84 -20.85
N ALA A 384 -9.68 8.21 -21.19
CA ALA A 384 -10.25 8.26 -22.52
C ALA A 384 -11.38 9.29 -22.54
N LEU A 385 -11.18 10.40 -23.27
CA LEU A 385 -12.26 11.34 -23.57
C LEU A 385 -13.31 10.64 -24.44
N THR A 386 -14.32 10.06 -23.80
CA THR A 386 -15.54 9.65 -24.51
C THR A 386 -16.36 10.92 -24.71
N ALA A 387 -16.76 11.19 -25.96
CA ALA A 387 -17.52 12.37 -26.30
C ALA A 387 -18.88 12.34 -25.58
N GLY A 388 -19.00 13.15 -24.52
CA GLY A 388 -20.24 13.47 -23.85
C GLY A 388 -20.64 12.50 -22.74
N LEU A 389 -20.40 12.89 -21.49
CA LEU A 389 -21.39 12.99 -20.41
C LEU A 389 -20.67 13.33 -19.08
N THR A 390 -21.18 14.34 -18.38
CA THR A 390 -20.66 14.85 -17.12
C THR A 390 -21.31 14.14 -15.92
N SER A 391 -20.47 13.78 -14.94
CA SER A 391 -20.71 13.80 -13.48
C SER A 391 -21.89 13.05 -12.83
N ALA A 392 -22.64 12.18 -13.51
CA ALA A 392 -23.67 11.35 -12.86
C ALA A 392 -23.50 9.85 -13.16
N GLY A 393 -22.65 9.19 -12.36
CA GLY A 393 -22.47 7.73 -12.36
C GLY A 393 -21.87 7.17 -13.65
N MET A 394 -20.61 6.74 -13.61
CA MET A 394 -19.98 6.17 -14.81
C MET A 394 -20.81 4.99 -15.32
N LEU A 395 -21.21 5.05 -16.58
CA LEU A 395 -21.93 3.95 -17.21
C LEU A 395 -21.00 2.72 -17.26
N PRO A 396 -21.53 1.49 -17.22
CA PRO A 396 -20.71 0.27 -17.30
C PRO A 396 -19.75 0.24 -18.50
N THR A 397 -20.11 0.91 -19.61
CA THR A 397 -19.29 1.07 -20.81
C THR A 397 -18.08 1.99 -20.60
N GLU A 398 -18.20 3.03 -19.78
CA GLU A 398 -17.13 4.00 -19.50
C GLU A 398 -16.09 3.37 -18.57
N VAL A 399 -16.55 2.65 -17.53
CA VAL A 399 -15.69 1.88 -16.62
C VAL A 399 -14.84 0.86 -17.38
N LEU A 400 -15.44 0.17 -18.35
CA LEU A 400 -14.74 -0.77 -19.22
C LEU A 400 -13.71 -0.08 -20.13
N THR A 401 -14.04 1.09 -20.66
CA THR A 401 -13.14 1.87 -21.52
C THR A 401 -11.93 2.35 -20.72
N GLU A 402 -12.17 2.83 -19.50
CA GLU A 402 -11.13 3.22 -18.56
C GLU A 402 -10.21 2.04 -18.21
N LYS A 403 -10.76 0.88 -17.81
CA LYS A 403 -9.98 -0.33 -17.53
C LYS A 403 -9.10 -0.73 -18.71
N ARG A 404 -9.62 -0.66 -19.94
CA ARG A 404 -8.86 -0.99 -21.16
C ARG A 404 -7.72 0.01 -21.39
N ALA A 405 -7.94 1.30 -21.18
CA ALA A 405 -6.90 2.32 -21.30
C ALA A 405 -5.76 2.07 -20.28
N GLN A 406 -6.10 1.83 -19.01
CA GLN A 406 -5.14 1.50 -17.96
C GLN A 406 -4.37 0.21 -18.28
N ALA A 407 -5.07 -0.85 -18.73
CA ALA A 407 -4.46 -2.11 -19.10
C ALA A 407 -3.55 -1.99 -20.33
N ALA A 408 -3.93 -1.18 -21.32
CA ALA A 408 -3.10 -0.92 -22.50
C ALA A 408 -1.80 -0.22 -22.12
N MET A 409 -1.88 0.85 -21.30
CA MET A 409 -0.70 1.54 -20.79
C MET A 409 0.20 0.60 -19.98
N LEU A 410 -0.36 -0.22 -19.09
CA LEU A 410 0.41 -1.20 -18.32
C LEU A 410 1.08 -2.24 -19.23
N ASN A 411 0.37 -2.74 -20.25
CA ASN A 411 0.93 -3.75 -21.16
C ASN A 411 2.06 -3.17 -22.02
N GLU A 412 1.95 -1.92 -22.47
CA GLU A 412 3.05 -1.21 -23.14
C GLU A 412 4.24 -1.04 -22.20
N PHE A 413 3.97 -0.67 -20.94
CA PHE A 413 4.99 -0.48 -19.92
C PHE A 413 5.82 -1.75 -19.66
N ILE A 414 5.18 -2.90 -19.46
CA ILE A 414 5.92 -4.12 -19.10
C ILE A 414 6.68 -4.76 -20.27
N GLN A 415 6.29 -4.50 -21.52
CA GLN A 415 6.93 -5.12 -22.69
C GLN A 415 8.39 -4.67 -22.88
N SER A 416 8.80 -3.56 -22.27
CA SER A 416 10.14 -2.99 -22.40
C SER A 416 11.06 -3.25 -21.21
N VAL A 417 10.62 -3.99 -20.18
CA VAL A 417 11.40 -4.23 -18.95
C VAL A 417 12.11 -5.58 -18.99
N PRO A 418 13.45 -5.62 -19.12
CA PRO A 418 14.20 -6.87 -18.93
C PRO A 418 14.17 -7.29 -17.46
N SER A 419 14.02 -8.59 -17.18
CA SER A 419 14.13 -9.12 -15.82
C SER A 419 15.52 -8.86 -15.26
N VAL A 420 15.61 -8.19 -14.11
CA VAL A 420 16.86 -8.00 -13.36
C VAL A 420 16.85 -8.91 -12.12
N GLU A 421 17.86 -9.79 -12.02
CA GLU A 421 17.91 -10.83 -10.99
C GLU A 421 18.35 -10.31 -9.61
N PHE A 422 19.10 -9.20 -9.55
CA PHE A 422 19.68 -8.67 -8.29
C PHE A 422 18.89 -7.50 -7.68
N ALA A 423 17.83 -7.04 -8.33
CA ALA A 423 17.11 -5.81 -7.95
C ALA A 423 16.46 -5.85 -6.56
N TRP A 424 16.15 -7.04 -6.07
CA TRP A 424 15.35 -7.28 -4.86
C TRP A 424 16.16 -7.84 -3.70
N ALA A 425 17.49 -7.89 -3.82
CA ALA A 425 18.35 -8.24 -2.69
C ALA A 425 18.30 -7.13 -1.63
N GLU A 426 18.31 -7.52 -0.36
CA GLU A 426 18.61 -6.62 0.75
C GLU A 426 19.99 -6.00 0.54
N SER A 427 20.05 -4.68 0.65
CA SER A 427 21.23 -3.84 0.61
C SER A 427 21.25 -2.96 1.86
N ASP A 428 22.44 -2.60 2.31
CA ASP A 428 22.59 -1.73 3.47
C ASP A 428 22.03 -0.33 3.15
N ASP A 429 21.25 0.23 4.08
CA ASP A 429 20.91 1.65 4.08
C ASP A 429 22.18 2.45 4.49
N GLN A 430 23.08 2.69 3.52
CA GLN A 430 24.29 3.52 3.72
C GLN A 430 24.03 5.00 3.46
#